data_AF-A0AAV1IQ66-F1
#
_entry.id   AF-A0AAV1IQ66-F1
#
_cell.length_a   1.000
_cell.length_b   1.000
_cell.length_c   1.000
_cell.angle_alpha   90.00
_cell.angle_beta   90.00
_cell.angle_gamma   90.00
#
_symmetry.space_group_name_H-M   'P 1'
#
loop_
_entity.id
_entity.type
_entity.pdbx_description
1 polymer ?
#
loop_
_entity_poly.entity_id
_entity_poly.type
_entity_poly.pdbx_seq_one_letter_code
_entity_poly.pdbx_strand_id
1 'polypeptide(L)' 'MSGKRYPEEFKIEAVKQVVDRGYSVASVATRLDITTHSLYSWIKKYGPDSSTNKEQSDAQAEIRRLQKELK' A
#
# COMPACT_ATOMS: atom_id res chain seq x y z
N MET A 1 10.42 11.54 13.70
CA MET A 1 10.15 12.09 12.34
C MET A 1 8.70 11.79 11.99
N SER A 2 7.82 12.80 11.97
CA SER A 2 6.46 12.62 11.46
C SER A 2 6.54 12.64 9.93
N GLY A 3 6.34 11.50 9.28
CA GLY A 3 6.34 11.43 7.82
C GLY A 3 5.20 12.26 7.22
N LYS A 4 5.40 12.81 6.01
CA LYS A 4 4.33 13.50 5.26
C LYS A 4 3.10 12.61 5.20
N ARG A 5 1.96 13.07 5.75
CA ARG A 5 0.69 12.34 5.71
C ARG A 5 -0.08 12.78 4.47
N TYR A 6 -0.23 11.86 3.52
CA TYR A 6 -1.09 12.06 2.36
C TYR A 6 -2.52 11.61 2.67
N PRO A 7 -3.55 12.37 2.25
CA PRO A 7 -4.94 11.95 2.37
C PRO A 7 -5.18 10.67 1.56
N GLU A 8 -6.21 9.91 1.94
CA GLU A 8 -6.50 8.62 1.30
C GLU A 8 -6.84 8.75 -0.18
N GLU A 9 -7.64 9.77 -0.53
CA GLU A 9 -7.99 10.08 -1.93
C GLU A 9 -6.75 10.30 -2.79
N PHE A 10 -5.75 11.01 -2.27
CA PHE A 10 -4.49 11.23 -2.99
C PHE A 10 -3.74 9.91 -3.26
N LYS A 11 -3.72 9.01 -2.29
CA LYS A 11 -3.05 7.70 -2.44
C LYS A 11 -3.78 6.85 -3.47
N ILE A 12 -5.11 6.84 -3.44
CA ILE A 12 -5.94 6.09 -4.39
C ILE A 12 -5.71 6.61 -5.82
N GLU A 13 -5.73 7.92 -6.03
CA GLU A 13 -5.51 8.51 -7.35
C GLU A 13 -4.08 8.25 -7.87
N ALA A 14 -3.07 8.25 -6.99
CA ALA A 14 -1.71 7.86 -7.35
C ALA A 14 -1.62 6.40 -7.81
N VAL A 15 -2.37 5.49 -7.17
CA VAL A 15 -2.44 4.07 -7.55
C VAL A 15 -3.17 3.88 -8.87
N LYS A 16 -4.31 4.56 -9.09
CA LYS A 16 -5.05 4.51 -10.37
C LYS A 16 -4.21 4.97 -11.56
N GLN A 17 -3.33 5.97 -11.36
CA GLN A 17 -2.40 6.39 -12.41
C GLN A 17 -1.46 5.26 -12.85
N VAL A 18 -1.06 4.38 -11.94
CA VAL A 18 -0.20 3.23 -12.27
C VAL A 18 -1.02 2.07 -12.83
N VAL A 19 -2.11 1.70 -12.16
CA VAL A 19 -2.88 0.50 -12.49
C VAL A 19 -3.80 0.73 -13.69
N ASP A 20 -4.58 1.81 -13.69
CA ASP A 20 -5.61 2.02 -14.72
C ASP A 20 -5.04 2.72 -15.95
N ARG A 21 -4.13 3.68 -15.74
CA ARG A 21 -3.53 4.47 -16.83
C ARG A 21 -2.20 3.90 -17.33
N GLY A 22 -1.66 2.88 -16.67
CA GLY A 22 -0.44 2.20 -17.09
C GLY A 22 0.85 3.02 -16.96
N TYR A 23 0.86 4.10 -16.18
CA TYR A 23 2.10 4.88 -15.97
C TYR A 23 3.10 4.12 -15.10
N SER A 24 4.38 4.32 -15.36
CA SER A 24 5.43 3.73 -14.51
C SER A 24 5.44 4.35 -13.12
N VAL A 25 5.70 3.51 -12.10
CA VAL A 25 5.81 3.93 -10.70
C VAL A 25 6.83 5.07 -10.54
N ALA A 26 7.96 5.01 -11.25
CA ALA A 26 8.98 6.05 -11.22
C ALA A 26 8.46 7.40 -11.74
N SER A 27 7.74 7.40 -12.88
CA SER A 27 7.20 8.62 -13.47
C SER A 27 6.14 9.28 -12.56
N VAL A 28 5.24 8.48 -11.99
CA VAL A 28 4.21 8.96 -11.07
C VAL A 28 4.84 9.48 -9.77
N ALA A 29 5.83 8.77 -9.23
CA ALA A 29 6.53 9.20 -8.01
C ALA A 29 7.25 10.54 -8.19
N THR A 30 7.96 10.72 -9.30
CA THR A 30 8.60 12.00 -9.64
C THR A 30 7.59 13.12 -9.85
N ARG A 31 6.48 12.88 -10.57
CA ARG A 31 5.45 13.89 -10.82
C ARG A 31 4.75 14.36 -9.54
N LEU A 32 4.52 13.46 -8.60
CA LEU A 32 3.80 13.73 -7.36
C LEU A 32 4.71 14.16 -6.19
N ASP A 33 6.02 14.27 -6.41
CA ASP A 33 7.03 14.52 -5.37
C ASP A 33 6.91 13.55 -4.17
N ILE A 34 6.81 12.25 -4.48
CA ILE A 34 6.75 11.18 -3.50
C ILE A 34 7.84 10.14 -3.77
N THR A 35 8.12 9.29 -2.78
CA THR A 35 9.04 8.17 -2.97
C THR A 35 8.34 7.02 -3.70
N THR A 36 9.07 6.33 -4.58
CA THR A 36 8.61 5.10 -5.23
C THR A 36 8.21 4.04 -4.20
N HIS A 37 8.92 3.96 -3.06
CA HIS A 37 8.60 3.05 -1.97
C HIS A 37 7.22 3.29 -1.35
N SER A 38 6.83 4.55 -1.15
CA SER A 38 5.48 4.89 -0.69
C SER A 38 4.43 4.48 -1.72
N LEU A 39 4.70 4.70 -3.00
CA LEU A 39 3.78 4.34 -4.07
C LEU A 39 3.59 2.82 -4.19
N TYR A 40 4.66 2.01 -4.10
CA TYR A 40 4.54 0.55 -4.01
C TYR A 40 3.71 0.10 -2.81
N SER A 41 3.91 0.72 -1.65
CA SER A 41 3.13 0.42 -0.44
C SER A 41 1.64 0.74 -0.62
N TRP A 42 1.32 1.81 -1.36
CA TRP A 42 -0.06 2.18 -1.68
C TRP A 42 -0.67 1.26 -2.72
N ILE A 43 0.08 0.87 -3.76
CA ILE A 43 -0.39 -0.12 -4.76
C ILE A 43 -0.75 -1.44 -4.06
N LYS A 44 0.08 -1.89 -3.12
CA LYS A 44 -0.20 -3.09 -2.32
C LYS A 44 -1.48 -2.97 -1.48
N LYS A 45 -1.77 -1.77 -0.97
CA LYS A 45 -2.90 -1.51 -0.06
C LYS A 45 -4.21 -1.16 -0.78
N TYR A 46 -4.13 -0.50 -1.93
CA TYR A 46 -5.27 0.09 -2.64
C TYR A 46 -5.41 -0.39 -4.09
N GLY A 47 -4.45 -1.20 -4.58
CA GLY A 47 -4.50 -1.80 -5.91
C GLY A 47 -5.41 -3.04 -5.96
N PRO A 48 -5.57 -3.65 -7.14
CA PRO A 48 -6.48 -4.77 -7.37
C PRO A 48 -6.15 -6.01 -6.52
N ASP A 49 -4.87 -6.22 -6.19
CA ASP A 49 -4.40 -7.34 -5.34
C ASP A 49 -4.53 -7.06 -3.83
N SER A 50 -5.08 -5.91 -3.44
CA SER A 50 -5.20 -5.51 -2.03
C SER A 50 -6.05 -6.48 -1.21
N SER A 51 -7.06 -7.11 -1.83
CA SER A 51 -7.93 -8.11 -1.21
C SER A 51 -7.12 -9.33 -0.72
N THR A 52 -6.27 -9.89 -1.57
CA THR A 52 -5.41 -11.03 -1.24
C THR A 52 -4.35 -10.66 -0.20
N ASN A 53 -3.85 -9.42 -0.25
CA ASN A 53 -2.85 -8.97 0.72
C ASN A 53 -3.41 -8.74 2.12
N LYS A 54 -4.66 -8.29 2.20
CA LYS A 54 -5.37 -8.07 3.46
C LYS A 54 -5.67 -9.39 4.16
N GLU A 55 -6.11 -10.40 3.43
CA GLU A 55 -6.30 -11.76 3.96
C GLU A 55 -4.98 -12.35 4.49
N GLN A 56 -3.87 -12.16 3.78
CA GLN A 56 -2.56 -12.62 4.25
C GLN A 56 -2.07 -11.87 5.51
N SER A 57 -2.31 -10.56 5.60
CA SER A 57 -1.95 -9.80 6.81
C SER A 57 -2.79 -10.19 8.02
N ASP A 58 -4.09 -10.41 7.81
CA ASP A 58 -5.02 -10.79 8.88
C ASP A 58 -4.72 -12.22 9.35
N ALA A 59 -4.44 -13.14 8.44
CA ALA A 59 -3.97 -14.49 8.78
C ALA A 59 -2.65 -14.46 9.57
N GLN A 60 -1.69 -13.61 9.20
CA GLN A 60 -0.46 -13.44 9.98
C GLN A 60 -0.70 -12.84 11.38
N ALA A 61 -1.63 -11.89 11.50
CA ALA A 61 -1.99 -11.30 12.78
C ALA A 61 -2.61 -12.36 13.72
N GLU A 62 -3.45 -13.23 13.18
CA GLU A 62 -4.08 -14.31 13.94
C GLU A 62 -3.06 -15.36 14.38
N ILE A 63 -2.12 -15.76 13.52
CA ILE A 63 -1.02 -16.67 13.89
C ILE A 63 -0.22 -16.09 15.07
N ARG A 64 0.11 -14.80 15.05
CA ARG A 64 0.86 -14.14 16.13
C ARG A 64 0.06 -14.08 17.44
N ARG A 65 -1.27 -13.90 17.36
CA ARG A 65 -2.14 -13.93 18.53
C ARG A 65 -2.17 -15.31 19.16
N LEU A 66 -2.40 -16.35 18.35
CA LEU A 66 -2.45 -17.74 18.81
C LEU A 66 -1.14 -18.20 19.44
N GLN A 67 0.01 -17.81 18.88
CA GLN A 67 1.33 -18.07 19.48
C GLN A 67 1.51 -17.46 20.87
N LYS A 68 0.77 -16.38 21.18
CA LYS A 68 0.85 -15.66 22.45
C LYS A 68 -0.07 -16.25 23.52
N GLU A 69 -1.15 -16.91 23.11
CA GLU A 69 -2.08 -17.61 24.01
C GLU A 69 -1.57 -19.01 24.42
N LEU A 70 -0.63 -19.59 23.66
CA LEU A 70 0.01 -20.88 23.94
C LEU A 70 1.27 -20.78 24.84
N LYS A 71 1.51 -19.64 25.48
CA LYS A 71 2.66 -19.41 26.36
C LYS A 71 2.20 -19.00 27.76
#